data_AF-A0A820KKP4-F1
#
_entry.id   AF-A0A820KKP4-F1
#
_cell.length_a   1.000
_cell.length_b   1.000
_cell.length_c   1.000
_cell.angle_alpha   90.00
_cell.angle_beta   90.00
_cell.angle_gamma   90.00
#
_symmetry.space_group_name_H-M   'P 1'
#
loop_
_entity.id
_entity.type
_entity.pdbx_description
1 polymer ?
#
loop_
_entity_poly.entity_id
_entity_poly.type
_entity_poly.pdbx_seq_one_letter_code
_entity_poly.pdbx_strand_id
1 'polypeptide(L)'
;VCVQTETVLRQAIAERIKPILFMNKMDRALLELQLQQEDLFQTFQRIVENVNVIIATYGDDNGPMGELQVDPTKGTVGFGAGLHGWAFTLKEFAEMYSSKFKIEVDKLMKRLWGDN
;
A
#
# COMPACT_ATOMS: atom_id res chain seq x y z
N VAL A 1 8.98 -8.81 -4.02
CA VAL A 1 9.65 -7.60 -4.53
C VAL A 1 10.78 -8.06 -5.45
N CYS A 2 11.00 -7.43 -6.61
CA CYS A 2 12.11 -7.80 -7.49
C CYS A 2 13.41 -7.13 -7.01
N VAL A 3 14.56 -7.79 -7.18
CA VAL A 3 15.90 -7.26 -6.83
C VAL A 3 16.17 -5.90 -7.46
N GLN A 4 15.63 -5.67 -8.67
CA GLN A 4 15.72 -4.38 -9.35
C GLN A 4 14.95 -3.27 -8.61
N THR A 5 13.73 -3.56 -8.17
CA THR A 5 12.91 -2.60 -7.42
C THR A 5 13.57 -2.22 -6.11
N GLU A 6 14.19 -3.17 -5.42
CA GLU A 6 14.93 -2.90 -4.19
C GLU A 6 16.14 -1.98 -4.44
N THR A 7 16.90 -2.23 -5.49
CA THR A 7 18.10 -1.44 -5.80
C THR A 7 17.74 0.01 -6.15
N VAL A 8 16.69 0.20 -6.96
CA VAL A 8 16.20 1.54 -7.31
C VAL A 8 15.60 2.24 -6.10
N LEU A 9 14.85 1.52 -5.26
CA LEU A 9 14.28 2.07 -4.03
C LEU A 9 15.38 2.53 -3.07
N ARG A 10 16.47 1.75 -2.93
CA ARG A 10 17.63 2.13 -2.13
C ARG A 10 18.28 3.41 -2.63
N GLN A 11 18.44 3.57 -3.93
CA GLN A 11 18.98 4.81 -4.51
C GLN A 11 18.03 6.00 -4.25
N ALA A 12 16.72 5.81 -4.41
CA ALA A 12 15.74 6.86 -4.15
C ALA A 12 15.72 7.32 -2.68
N ILE A 13 15.87 6.39 -1.72
CA ILE A 13 15.98 6.73 -0.29
C ILE A 13 17.27 7.52 -0.02
N ALA A 14 18.39 7.16 -0.66
CA ALA A 14 19.64 7.91 -0.53
C ALA A 14 19.54 9.34 -1.08
N GLU A 15 18.74 9.54 -2.13
CA GLU A 15 18.41 10.86 -2.68
C GLU A 15 17.33 11.61 -1.89
N ARG A 16 16.91 11.09 -0.73
CA ARG A 16 15.88 11.71 0.12
C ARG A 16 14.54 11.87 -0.61
N ILE A 17 14.09 10.83 -1.32
CA ILE A 17 12.78 10.81 -1.98
C ILE A 17 11.82 9.96 -1.14
N LYS A 18 10.62 10.50 -0.86
CA LYS A 18 9.57 9.77 -0.13
C LYS A 18 8.86 8.77 -1.07
N PRO A 19 8.95 7.45 -0.83
CA PRO A 19 8.32 6.47 -1.70
C PRO A 19 6.82 6.35 -1.44
N ILE A 20 6.08 5.96 -2.49
CA ILE A 20 4.66 5.57 -2.42
C ILE A 20 4.56 4.19 -3.08
N LEU A 21 3.79 3.28 -2.48
CA LEU A 21 3.62 1.93 -3.01
C LEU A 21 2.37 1.87 -3.90
N PHE A 22 2.53 1.38 -5.12
CA PHE A 22 1.41 1.06 -6.00
C PHE A 22 1.48 -0.41 -6.42
N MET A 23 0.48 -1.20 -6.00
CA MET A 23 0.34 -2.59 -6.37
C MET A 23 -0.43 -2.70 -7.69
N ASN A 24 0.24 -3.23 -8.72
CA ASN A 24 -0.33 -3.41 -10.05
C ASN A 24 -0.58 -4.90 -10.35
N LYS A 25 -1.38 -5.18 -11.39
CA LYS A 25 -1.79 -6.51 -11.86
C LYS A 25 -2.70 -7.27 -10.89
N MET A 26 -3.59 -6.55 -10.20
CA MET A 26 -4.62 -7.20 -9.38
C MET A 26 -5.58 -8.07 -10.18
N ASP A 27 -5.79 -7.74 -11.46
CA ASP A 27 -6.55 -8.55 -12.41
C ASP A 27 -6.08 -10.01 -12.46
N ARG A 28 -4.76 -10.23 -12.49
CA ARG A 28 -4.17 -11.56 -12.51
C ARG A 28 -4.44 -12.35 -11.22
N ALA A 29 -4.43 -11.69 -10.06
CA ALA A 29 -4.73 -12.33 -8.79
C ALA A 29 -6.21 -12.73 -8.68
N LEU A 30 -7.11 -11.92 -9.25
CA LEU A 30 -8.56 -12.14 -9.21
C LEU A 30 -9.06 -13.11 -10.29
N LEU A 31 -8.61 -12.95 -11.54
CA LEU A 31 -9.11 -13.68 -12.70
C LEU A 31 -8.31 -14.95 -13.00
N GLU A 32 -6.98 -14.91 -12.83
CA GLU A 32 -6.09 -16.01 -13.21
C GLU A 32 -5.93 -17.00 -12.05
N LEU A 33 -5.59 -16.50 -10.86
CA LEU A 33 -5.34 -17.32 -9.67
C LEU A 33 -6.61 -17.64 -8.87
N GLN A 34 -7.71 -16.91 -9.10
CA GLN A 34 -9.00 -17.05 -8.39
C GLN A 34 -8.82 -17.20 -6.87
N LEU A 35 -7.91 -16.41 -6.29
CA LEU A 35 -7.61 -16.48 -4.87
C LEU A 35 -8.84 -16.08 -4.04
N GLN A 36 -8.99 -16.71 -2.88
CA GLN A 36 -9.97 -16.24 -1.90
C GLN A 36 -9.56 -14.85 -1.38
N GLN A 37 -10.55 -14.10 -0.90
CA GLN A 37 -10.37 -12.73 -0.43
C GLN A 37 -9.34 -12.67 0.72
N GLU A 38 -9.30 -13.69 1.57
CA GLU A 38 -8.36 -13.80 2.68
C GLU A 38 -6.91 -14.02 2.20
N ASP A 39 -6.67 -14.96 1.28
CA ASP A 39 -5.34 -15.19 0.70
C ASP A 39 -4.81 -13.95 -0.03
N LEU A 40 -5.70 -13.24 -0.73
CA LEU A 40 -5.38 -12.01 -1.44
C LEU A 40 -4.98 -10.90 -0.46
N PHE A 41 -5.74 -10.73 0.63
CA PHE A 41 -5.43 -9.78 1.70
C PHE A 41 -4.09 -10.11 2.38
N GLN A 42 -3.86 -11.37 2.76
CA GLN A 42 -2.58 -11.81 3.34
C GLN A 42 -1.41 -11.54 2.38
N THR A 43 -1.61 -11.77 1.09
CA THR A 43 -0.59 -11.48 0.07
C THR A 43 -0.27 -9.99 0.03
N PHE A 44 -1.28 -9.11 0.06
CA PHE A 44 -1.05 -7.66 0.10
C PHE A 44 -0.35 -7.21 1.37
N GLN A 45 -0.78 -7.69 2.53
CA GLN A 45 -0.12 -7.38 3.80
C GLN A 45 1.36 -7.80 3.76
N ARG A 46 1.65 -8.99 3.24
CA ARG A 46 3.02 -9.48 3.06
C ARG A 46 3.83 -8.62 2.10
N ILE A 47 3.24 -8.11 1.02
CA ILE A 47 3.94 -7.20 0.08
C ILE A 47 4.29 -5.89 0.77
N VAL A 48 3.33 -5.28 1.49
CA VAL A 48 3.57 -4.03 2.25
C VAL A 48 4.68 -4.23 3.28
N GLU A 49 4.63 -5.32 4.04
CA GLU A 49 5.64 -5.65 5.05
C GLU A 49 7.04 -5.81 4.45
N ASN A 50 7.17 -6.55 3.34
CA ASN A 50 8.45 -6.70 2.65
C ASN A 50 9.03 -5.36 2.17
N VAL A 51 8.18 -4.45 1.69
CA VAL A 51 8.62 -3.10 1.27
C VAL A 51 9.04 -2.28 2.49
N ASN A 52 8.30 -2.34 3.59
CA ASN A 52 8.65 -1.67 4.84
C ASN A 52 9.96 -2.16 5.43
N VAL A 53 10.27 -3.47 5.35
CA VAL A 53 11.57 -4.00 5.79
C VAL A 53 12.72 -3.39 5.01
N ILE A 54 12.59 -3.27 3.68
CA ILE A 54 13.60 -2.63 2.84
C ILE A 54 13.75 -1.16 3.24
N ILE A 55 12.65 -0.43 3.38
CA ILE A 55 12.66 0.98 3.78
C ILE A 55 13.31 1.15 5.15
N ALA A 56 12.99 0.32 6.14
CA ALA A 56 13.56 0.38 7.48
C ALA A 56 15.06 0.02 7.53
N THR A 57 15.53 -0.80 6.59
CA THR A 57 16.95 -1.17 6.49
C THR A 57 17.81 -0.04 5.95
N TYR A 58 17.26 0.81 5.08
CA TYR A 58 18.00 1.86 4.38
C TYR A 58 17.60 3.30 4.77
N GLY A 59 16.44 3.49 5.38
CA GLY A 59 15.92 4.76 5.85
C GLY A 59 16.30 5.02 7.30
N ASP A 60 16.69 6.24 7.60
CA ASP A 60 16.91 6.68 8.99
C ASP A 60 15.60 7.29 9.53
N ASP A 61 14.98 6.61 10.49
CA ASP A 61 13.67 6.99 11.06
C ASP A 61 13.73 8.32 11.83
N ASN A 62 14.94 8.77 12.22
CA ASN A 62 15.18 10.03 12.94
C ASN A 62 15.65 11.18 12.05
N GLY A 63 15.66 10.99 10.73
CA GLY A 63 16.01 12.04 9.78
C GLY A 63 14.93 13.12 9.65
N PRO A 64 15.26 14.29 9.06
CA PRO A 64 14.28 15.37 8.78
C PRO A 64 13.18 14.97 7.78
N MET A 65 13.21 13.74 7.25
CA MET A 65 12.21 13.18 6.33
C MET A 65 10.99 12.58 7.03
N GLY A 66 11.08 12.36 8.35
CA GLY A 66 10.05 11.69 9.13
C GLY A 66 9.83 10.24 8.71
N GLU A 67 8.63 9.73 9.00
CA GLU A 67 8.26 8.34 8.75
C GLU A 67 8.17 8.06 7.24
N LEU A 68 9.10 7.22 6.75
CA LEU A 68 9.16 6.77 5.36
C LEU A 68 8.38 5.47 5.11
N GLN A 69 7.85 4.86 6.18
CA GLN A 69 7.10 3.61 6.10
C GLN A 69 5.83 3.80 5.27
N VAL A 70 5.51 2.79 4.46
CA VAL A 70 4.29 2.77 3.67
C VAL A 70 3.19 2.10 4.46
N ASP A 71 2.10 2.85 4.68
CA ASP A 71 0.91 2.40 5.37
C ASP A 71 -0.34 2.57 4.49
N PRO A 72 -1.10 1.49 4.26
CA PRO A 72 -2.36 1.56 3.51
C PRO A 72 -3.42 2.40 4.24
N THR A 73 -3.43 2.40 5.58
CA THR A 73 -4.32 3.23 6.42
C THR A 73 -4.02 4.72 6.31
N LYS A 74 -2.81 5.10 5.92
CA LYS A 74 -2.40 6.50 5.67
C LYS A 74 -2.59 6.91 4.20
N GLY A 75 -3.03 5.99 3.35
CA GLY A 75 -3.24 6.24 1.92
C GLY A 75 -1.94 6.29 1.10
N THR A 76 -0.81 5.81 1.63
CA THR A 76 0.46 5.73 0.88
C THR A 76 0.59 4.44 0.06
N VAL A 77 -0.48 3.63 0.03
CA VAL A 77 -0.57 2.40 -0.74
C VAL A 77 -1.78 2.48 -1.66
N GLY A 78 -1.54 2.34 -2.97
CA GLY A 78 -2.57 2.24 -4.00
C GLY A 78 -2.63 0.83 -4.59
N PHE A 79 -3.82 0.45 -5.01
CA PHE A 79 -4.17 -0.86 -5.55
C PHE A 79 -4.74 -0.68 -6.95
N GLY A 80 -4.35 -1.50 -7.93
CA GLY A 80 -4.88 -1.34 -9.26
C GLY A 80 -4.51 -2.40 -10.28
N ALA A 81 -5.10 -2.24 -11.45
CA ALA A 81 -4.93 -3.05 -12.63
C ALA A 81 -4.76 -2.14 -13.84
N GLY A 82 -3.51 -1.89 -14.25
CA GLY A 82 -3.22 -1.04 -15.40
C GLY A 82 -3.85 -1.56 -16.70
N LEU A 83 -4.04 -2.87 -16.84
CA LEU A 83 -4.67 -3.48 -18.02
C LEU A 83 -6.14 -3.12 -18.16
N HIS A 84 -6.87 -3.09 -17.04
CA HIS A 84 -8.31 -2.78 -17.02
C HIS A 84 -8.60 -1.30 -16.74
N GLY A 85 -7.57 -0.49 -16.52
CA GLY A 85 -7.69 0.96 -16.33
C GLY A 85 -8.35 1.36 -15.00
N TRP A 86 -8.30 0.52 -13.97
CA TRP A 86 -8.80 0.87 -12.64
C TRP A 86 -7.67 0.89 -11.62
N ALA A 87 -7.79 1.84 -10.69
CA ALA A 87 -6.96 1.96 -9.51
C ALA A 87 -7.82 2.51 -8.39
N PHE A 88 -7.51 2.16 -7.15
CA PHE A 88 -8.16 2.70 -5.98
C PHE A 88 -7.18 2.79 -4.82
N THR A 89 -7.48 3.70 -3.92
CA THR A 89 -6.86 3.79 -2.60
C THR A 89 -7.90 3.53 -1.52
N LEU A 90 -7.45 3.16 -0.32
CA LEU A 90 -8.36 3.03 0.84
C LEU A 90 -9.08 4.35 1.16
N LYS A 91 -8.48 5.48 0.81
CA LYS A 91 -9.06 6.80 1.02
C LYS A 91 -10.34 7.00 0.20
N GLU A 92 -10.34 6.63 -1.08
CA GLU A 92 -11.51 6.75 -1.95
C GLU A 92 -12.70 5.94 -1.44
N PHE A 93 -12.44 4.71 -0.96
CA PHE A 93 -13.46 3.91 -0.31
C PHE A 93 -13.93 4.54 1.01
N ALA A 94 -13.00 5.03 1.83
CA ALA A 94 -13.34 5.68 3.09
C ALA A 94 -14.20 6.94 2.89
N GLU A 95 -13.95 7.76 1.88
CA GLU A 95 -14.78 8.93 1.53
C GLU A 95 -16.19 8.53 1.07
N MET A 96 -16.28 7.48 0.25
CA MET A 96 -17.56 6.94 -0.22
C MET A 96 -18.40 6.38 0.93
N TYR A 97 -17.78 5.65 1.85
CA TYR A 97 -18.45 5.07 3.02
C TYR A 97 -18.71 6.08 4.14
N SER A 98 -17.85 7.09 4.30
CA SER A 98 -18.03 8.17 5.28
C SER A 98 -19.36 8.89 5.07
N SER A 99 -19.69 9.19 3.80
CA SER A 99 -20.96 9.82 3.44
C SER A 99 -22.19 8.97 3.76
N LYS A 100 -22.06 7.64 3.71
CA LYS A 100 -23.16 6.69 3.98
C LYS A 100 -23.33 6.40 5.47
N PHE A 101 -22.23 6.15 6.18
CA PHE A 101 -22.23 5.74 7.57
C PHE A 101 -22.11 6.91 8.55
N LYS A 102 -21.84 8.13 8.07
CA LYS A 102 -21.60 9.35 8.88
C LYS A 102 -20.45 9.18 9.89
N ILE A 103 -19.45 8.39 9.53
CA ILE A 103 -18.23 8.16 10.31
C ILE A 103 -17.09 8.95 9.68
N GLU A 104 -16.17 9.48 10.48
CA GLU A 104 -14.98 10.18 9.99
C GLU A 104 -14.10 9.27 9.12
N VAL A 105 -13.57 9.84 8.03
CA VAL A 105 -12.73 9.13 7.05
C VAL A 105 -11.52 8.47 7.71
N ASP A 106 -10.85 9.14 8.66
CA ASP A 106 -9.67 8.59 9.36
C ASP A 106 -10.00 7.32 10.16
N LYS A 107 -11.15 7.30 10.84
CA LYS A 107 -11.61 6.11 11.59
C LYS A 107 -11.98 4.97 10.65
N LEU A 108 -12.59 5.29 9.51
CA LEU A 108 -12.91 4.31 8.47
C LEU A 108 -11.65 3.74 7.83
N MET A 109 -10.66 4.56 7.50
CA MET A 109 -9.40 4.09 6.91
C MET A 109 -8.67 3.11 7.82
N LYS A 110 -8.69 3.33 9.15
CA LYS A 110 -8.13 2.40 10.13
C LYS A 110 -8.91 1.09 10.24
N ARG A 111 -10.22 1.11 10.00
CA ARG A 111 -11.11 -0.06 10.04
C ARG A 111 -11.06 -0.89 8.75
N LEU A 112 -10.79 -0.26 7.62
CA LEU A 112 -10.78 -0.88 6.30
C LEU A 112 -9.50 -1.69 6.02
N TRP A 113 -8.53 -1.68 6.92
CA TRP A 113 -7.28 -2.42 6.78
C TRP A 113 -6.84 -3.06 8.09
N GLY A 114 -6.36 -4.30 8.02
CA GLY A 114 -5.96 -5.11 9.18
C GLY A 114 -7.12 -5.94 9.74
N ASP A 115 -6.91 -6.51 10.92
CA ASP A 115 -7.89 -7.32 11.63
C ASP A 115 -8.84 -6.39 12.43
N ASN A 116 -10.03 -6.11 11.90
CA ASN A 116 -11.04 -5.22 12.51
C ASN A 116 -12.47 -5.73 12.35
#